data_AF-A0AB37ZYP5-F1
#
_entry.id   AF-A0AB37ZYP5-F1
#
_cell.length_a   1.000
_cell.length_b   1.000
_cell.length_c   1.000
_cell.angle_alpha   90.00
_cell.angle_beta   90.00
_cell.angle_gamma   90.00
#
_symmetry.space_group_name_H-M   'P 1'
#
loop_
_entity.id
_entity.type
_entity.pdbx_description
1 polymer ?
#
loop_
_entity_poly.entity_id
_entity_poly.type
_entity_poly.pdbx_seq_one_letter_code
_entity_poly.pdbx_strand_id
1 'polypeptide(L)' 'MKIDQKNLHKPGTDNLPPGIYKEVGPRGGKITGSKEVHIVEGHRLPPTNKAGNKWIKKD' A
#
# COMPACT_ATOMS: atom_id res chain seq x y z
N MET A 1 -0.47 -16.39 1.57
CA MET A 1 0.08 -15.41 0.61
C MET A 1 1.44 -14.96 1.13
N LYS A 2 2.54 -15.36 0.48
CA LYS A 2 3.85 -14.75 0.76
C LYS A 2 3.80 -13.34 0.19
N ILE A 3 3.99 -12.35 1.05
CA ILE A 3 4.01 -10.95 0.63
C ILE A 3 5.47 -10.61 0.39
N ASP A 4 5.89 -10.63 -0.88
CA ASP A 4 7.23 -10.21 -1.26
C ASP A 4 7.43 -8.75 -0.87
N GLN A 5 8.46 -8.47 -0.06
CA GLN A 5 8.79 -7.11 0.39
C GLN A 5 9.01 -6.13 -0.77
N LYS A 6 9.26 -6.66 -1.98
CA LYS A 6 9.41 -5.93 -3.23
C LYS A 6 8.12 -5.22 -3.67
N ASN A 7 6.97 -5.70 -3.23
CA ASN A 7 5.64 -5.14 -3.57
C ASN A 7 5.11 -4.16 -2.50
N LEU A 8 5.97 -3.73 -1.56
CA LEU A 8 5.60 -2.81 -0.50
C LEU A 8 5.99 -1.37 -0.86
N HIS A 9 5.00 -0.54 -1.11
CA HIS A 9 5.15 0.87 -1.48
C HIS A 9 5.04 1.79 -0.26
N LYS A 10 5.80 2.88 -0.26
CA LYS A 10 5.72 3.88 0.81
C LYS A 10 4.51 4.80 0.59
N PRO A 11 3.91 5.37 1.65
CA PRO A 11 2.98 6.47 1.47
C PRO A 11 3.62 7.60 0.66
N GLY A 12 2.82 8.26 -0.19
CA GLY A 12 3.28 9.31 -1.09
C GLY A 12 3.96 8.81 -2.37
N THR A 13 4.16 7.51 -2.55
CA THR A 13 4.69 6.98 -3.82
C THR A 13 3.70 7.28 -4.95
N ASP A 14 4.20 7.91 -6.01
CA ASP A 14 3.47 8.27 -7.22
C ASP A 14 3.80 7.34 -8.39
N ASN A 15 3.11 7.53 -9.52
CA ASN A 15 3.33 6.77 -10.76
C ASN A 15 3.21 5.25 -10.58
N LEU A 16 2.35 4.82 -9.66
CA LEU A 16 2.05 3.42 -9.46
C LEU A 16 0.98 2.94 -10.43
N PRO A 17 1.01 1.65 -10.79
CA PRO A 17 0.00 1.09 -11.68
C PRO A 17 -1.39 1.21 -11.05
N PRO A 18 -2.43 1.53 -11.84
CA PRO A 18 -3.78 1.66 -11.34
C PRO A 18 -4.27 0.35 -10.73
N GLY A 19 -5.10 0.46 -9.70
CA GLY A 19 -5.68 -0.66 -8.97
C GLY A 19 -5.91 -0.37 -7.50
N ILE A 20 -6.32 -1.41 -6.77
CA ILE A 20 -6.58 -1.31 -5.34
C ILE A 20 -5.29 -1.57 -4.56
N TYR A 21 -4.98 -0.69 -3.63
CA TYR A 21 -3.86 -0.83 -2.70
C TYR A 21 -4.39 -1.02 -1.29
N LYS A 22 -3.79 -1.94 -0.56
CA LYS A 22 -4.12 -2.25 0.83
C LYS A 22 -2.99 -1.85 1.76
N GLU A 23 -3.33 -1.20 2.86
CA GLU A 23 -2.39 -0.85 3.91
C GLU A 23 -1.94 -2.09 4.67
N VAL A 24 -0.64 -2.22 4.86
CA VAL A 24 0.02 -3.31 5.57
C VAL A 24 1.09 -2.75 6.49
N GLY A 25 1.52 -3.56 7.46
CA GLY A 25 2.57 -3.17 8.38
C GLY A 25 3.91 -2.92 7.68
N PRO A 26 4.93 -2.42 8.40
CA PRO A 26 6.23 -2.03 7.82
C PRO A 26 6.95 -3.14 7.03
N ARG A 27 6.64 -4.40 7.35
CA ARG A 27 7.19 -5.60 6.71
C ARG A 27 6.15 -6.39 5.89
N GLY A 28 5.00 -5.80 5.57
CA GLY A 28 3.93 -6.47 4.82
C GLY A 28 3.01 -7.35 5.68
N GLY A 29 3.07 -7.23 7.01
CA GLY A 29 2.14 -7.94 7.90
C GLY A 29 0.72 -7.41 7.78
N LYS A 30 -0.28 -8.27 7.98
CA LYS A 30 -1.69 -7.86 8.05
C LYS A 30 -1.91 -6.98 9.28
N ILE A 31 -2.59 -5.85 9.09
CA ILE A 31 -3.00 -4.96 10.17
C ILE A 31 -4.53 -5.01 10.34
N THR A 32 -4.98 -4.91 11.58
CA THR A 32 -6.39 -4.76 11.94
C THR A 32 -6.84 -3.36 11.52
N GLY A 33 -7.98 -3.27 10.80
CA GLY A 33 -8.43 -1.98 10.24
C GLY A 33 -7.59 -1.47 9.07
N SER A 34 -7.04 -2.37 8.26
CA SER A 34 -6.26 -2.01 7.07
C SER A 34 -7.10 -1.16 6.11
N LYS A 35 -6.55 -0.01 5.71
CA LYS A 35 -7.16 0.87 4.73
C LYS A 35 -6.99 0.28 3.33
N GLU A 36 -8.02 0.39 2.49
CA GLU A 36 -7.97 0.02 1.07
C GLU A 36 -8.27 1.28 0.24
N VAL A 37 -7.47 1.53 -0.79
CA VAL A 37 -7.55 2.73 -1.62
C VAL A 37 -7.45 2.36 -3.09
N HIS A 38 -8.25 3.00 -3.92
CA HIS A 38 -8.15 2.85 -5.37
C HIS A 38 -7.24 3.95 -5.91
N ILE A 39 -6.13 3.56 -6.52
CA ILE A 39 -5.19 4.45 -7.19
C ILE A 39 -5.44 4.37 -8.69
N VAL A 40 -5.52 5.53 -9.33
CA VAL A 40 -5.55 5.68 -10.79
C VAL A 40 -4.20 6.20 -11.28
N GLU A 41 -3.93 6.12 -12.58
CA GLU A 41 -2.66 6.58 -13.15
C GLU A 41 -2.38 8.06 -12.79
N GLY A 42 -1.14 8.37 -12.42
CA GLY A 42 -0.73 9.71 -11.98
C GLY A 42 -1.10 10.08 -10.54
N HIS A 43 -1.90 9.28 -9.83
CA HIS A 43 -2.18 9.51 -8.41
C HIS A 43 -1.07 9.01 -7.49
N ARG A 44 -0.96 9.66 -6.33
CA ARG A 44 -0.03 9.27 -5.26
C ARG A 44 -0.76 8.44 -4.21
N LEU A 45 -0.04 7.50 -3.60
CA LEU A 45 -0.55 6.78 -2.44
C LEU A 45 -0.80 7.74 -1.26
N PRO A 46 -1.96 7.66 -0.60
CA PRO A 46 -2.23 8.48 0.57
C PRO A 46 -1.31 8.11 1.75
N PRO A 47 -1.21 8.98 2.76
CA PRO A 47 -0.58 8.62 4.01
C PRO A 47 -1.25 7.39 4.64
N THR A 48 -0.43 6.56 5.28
CA THR A 48 -0.89 5.40 6.05
C THR A 48 -1.40 5.82 7.42
N ASN A 49 -2.20 4.97 8.07
CA ASN A 49 -2.77 5.25 9.38
C ASN A 49 -1.68 5.35 10.46
N LYS A 50 -0.69 4.45 10.40
CA LYS A 50 0.47 4.46 11.29
C LYS A 50 1.76 4.73 10.54
N ALA A 51 2.67 5.47 11.18
CA ALA A 51 4.01 5.70 10.65
C ALA A 51 4.76 4.37 10.44
N GLY A 52 5.41 4.24 9.29
CA GLY A 52 6.15 3.04 8.91
C GLY A 52 5.32 1.97 8.20
N ASN A 53 3.98 2.06 8.21
CA ASN A 53 3.13 1.21 7.38
C ASN A 53 3.40 1.46 5.89
N LYS A 54 3.01 0.48 5.08
CA LYS A 54 3.22 0.46 3.63
C LYS A 54 1.93 0.08 2.91
N TRP A 55 1.95 0.22 1.60
CA TRP A 55 0.88 -0.15 0.71
C TRP A 55 1.30 -1.35 -0.13
N ILE A 56 0.40 -2.29 -0.35
CA ILE A 56 0.59 -3.37 -1.31
C ILE A 56 -0.53 -3.33 -2.34
N LYS A 57 -0.18 -3.48 -3.62
CA LYS A 57 -1.19 -3.66 -4.66
C LYS A 57 -1.90 -4.99 -4.43
N LYS A 58 -3.21 -4.94 -4.32
CA LYS A 58 -4.08 -6.10 -4.35
C LYS A 58 -4.29 -6.44 -5.81
N ASP A 59 -3.87 -7.63 -6.21
CA ASP A 59 -4.19 -8.21 -7.52
C ASP A 59 -5.70 -8.45 -7.62
#